data_AF-A0A524RPL6-F1
#
_entry.id   AF-A0A524RPL6-F1
#
_cell.length_a   1.000
_cell.length_b   1.000
_cell.length_c   1.000
_cell.angle_alpha   90.00
_cell.angle_beta   90.00
_cell.angle_gamma   90.00
#
_symmetry.space_group_name_H-M   'P 1'
#
loop_
_entity.id
_entity.type
_entity.pdbx_description
1 polymer ?
#
loop_
_entity_poly.entity_id
_entity_poly.type
_entity_poly.pdbx_seq_one_letter_code
_entity_poly.pdbx_strand_id
1 'polypeptide(L)'
;MVILVTVFVGDAHAACDKDARKQHYRSECLEVEYKNYDNIWKKNKVTGRNICWEYGKVVAKIDLMSWKDRTWHLETYKQREWNGDANIRGVYCCEDLSDLCNISDIVDADSCLERFAQSPAANKCDPPKVTVFGGDQCKFTTSCDTHIFRTSLIVKWIDVPDNLYSCYPGLLQLGPCL
;
A
#
# COMPACT_ATOMS: atom_id res chain seq x y z
N MET A 1 2.10 -43.69 10.26
CA MET A 1 1.52 -42.85 9.19
C MET A 1 2.10 -41.45 9.38
N VAL A 2 3.05 -41.05 8.54
CA VAL A 2 3.75 -39.76 8.66
C VAL A 2 3.02 -38.78 7.75
N ILE A 3 2.42 -37.74 8.33
CA ILE A 3 1.77 -36.65 7.58
C ILE A 3 2.87 -35.67 7.20
N LEU A 4 3.27 -35.67 5.92
CA LEU A 4 4.15 -34.67 5.35
C LEU A 4 3.32 -33.39 5.14
N VAL A 5 3.47 -32.39 5.99
CA VAL A 5 2.91 -31.05 5.76
C VAL A 5 3.92 -30.30 4.90
N THR A 6 3.69 -30.28 3.59
CA THR A 6 4.41 -29.38 2.68
C THR A 6 3.93 -27.96 2.93
N VAL A 7 4.72 -27.20 3.70
CA VAL A 7 4.56 -25.75 3.78
C VAL A 7 5.05 -25.18 2.45
N PHE A 8 4.12 -24.82 1.57
CA PHE A 8 4.44 -23.95 0.44
C PHE A 8 4.73 -22.56 1.00
N VAL A 9 5.97 -22.32 1.46
CA VAL A 9 6.52 -20.97 1.53
C VAL A 9 6.80 -20.57 0.09
N GLY A 10 5.74 -20.20 -0.62
CA GLY A 10 5.87 -19.56 -1.91
C GLY A 10 6.37 -18.15 -1.68
N ASP A 11 7.67 -17.94 -1.81
CA ASP A 11 8.23 -16.63 -2.17
C ASP A 11 7.76 -16.28 -3.59
N ALA A 12 6.46 -16.05 -3.75
CA ALA A 12 5.96 -15.28 -4.86
C ALA A 12 6.02 -13.82 -4.38
N HIS A 13 7.14 -13.17 -4.62
CA HIS A 13 7.16 -11.71 -4.64
C HIS A 13 5.98 -11.27 -5.50
N ALA A 14 4.91 -10.78 -4.85
CA ALA A 14 3.68 -10.33 -5.48
C ALA A 14 4.07 -9.43 -6.65
N ALA A 15 3.88 -9.92 -7.87
CA ALA A 15 4.38 -9.27 -9.06
C ALA A 15 3.25 -8.46 -9.70
N CYS A 16 2.43 -7.77 -8.91
CA CYS A 16 1.28 -7.00 -9.39
C CYS A 16 0.44 -7.84 -10.35
N ASP A 17 -0.25 -8.80 -9.75
CA ASP A 17 -1.09 -9.74 -10.47
C ASP A 17 -2.14 -9.00 -11.29
N LYS A 18 -2.55 -9.60 -12.41
CA LYS A 18 -3.47 -8.92 -13.33
C LYS A 18 -4.78 -8.52 -12.66
N ASP A 19 -5.25 -9.30 -11.69
CA ASP A 19 -6.50 -9.05 -10.97
C ASP A 19 -6.35 -7.95 -9.92
N ALA A 20 -5.13 -7.66 -9.46
CA ALA A 20 -4.79 -6.55 -8.57
C ALA A 20 -4.39 -5.26 -9.34
N ARG A 21 -4.56 -5.25 -10.67
CA ARG A 21 -4.22 -4.08 -11.51
C ARG A 21 -5.41 -3.16 -11.67
N LYS A 22 -5.24 -1.94 -11.20
CA LYS A 22 -6.15 -0.83 -11.44
C LYS A 22 -5.60 0.06 -12.54
N GLN A 23 -6.37 0.31 -13.60
CA GLN A 23 -5.91 1.21 -14.67
C GLN A 23 -5.65 2.61 -14.12
N HIS A 24 -4.63 3.32 -14.64
CA HIS A 24 -4.25 4.64 -14.10
C HIS A 24 -5.43 5.63 -14.01
N TYR A 25 -6.38 5.62 -14.94
CA TYR A 25 -7.50 6.58 -14.95
C TYR A 25 -8.61 6.21 -13.96
N ARG A 26 -8.50 5.03 -13.33
CA ARG A 26 -9.33 4.59 -12.22
C ARG A 26 -8.57 4.64 -10.89
N SER A 27 -7.33 5.14 -10.89
CA SER A 27 -6.52 5.31 -9.70
C SER A 27 -6.38 6.80 -9.44
N GLU A 28 -6.92 7.25 -8.31
CA GLU A 28 -6.81 8.67 -7.95
C GLU A 28 -5.37 9.04 -7.60
N CYS A 29 -4.59 8.10 -7.09
CA CYS A 29 -3.23 8.36 -6.59
C CYS A 29 -2.12 8.26 -7.64
N LEU A 30 -2.41 7.70 -8.82
CA LEU A 30 -1.45 7.49 -9.90
C LEU A 30 -1.74 8.42 -11.08
N GLU A 31 -0.99 9.52 -11.18
CA GLU A 31 -1.03 10.37 -12.37
C GLU A 31 0.00 9.89 -13.38
N VAL A 32 -0.44 9.61 -14.60
CA VAL A 32 0.39 9.03 -15.67
C VAL A 32 0.04 9.68 -17.00
N GLU A 33 1.06 9.92 -17.81
CA GLU A 33 0.93 10.22 -19.22
C GLU A 33 1.82 9.28 -20.03
N TYR A 34 1.34 8.78 -21.16
CA TYR A 34 2.20 8.02 -22.06
C TYR A 34 1.85 8.24 -23.53
N LYS A 35 2.84 8.02 -24.39
CA LYS A 35 2.73 8.17 -25.83
C LYS A 35 3.58 7.13 -26.55
N ASN A 36 2.91 6.42 -27.46
CA ASN A 36 3.56 5.59 -28.46
C ASN A 36 3.79 6.42 -29.73
N TYR A 37 4.93 6.23 -30.38
CA TYR A 37 5.29 6.86 -31.64
C TYR A 37 5.50 5.79 -32.70
N ASP A 38 4.88 5.97 -33.86
CA ASP A 38 5.04 5.06 -35.01
C ASP A 38 6.31 5.33 -35.83
N ASN A 39 7.24 6.12 -35.30
CA ASN A 39 8.46 6.53 -35.98
C ASN A 39 9.68 5.90 -35.30
N ILE A 40 10.47 5.15 -36.06
CA ILE A 40 11.69 4.47 -35.59
C ILE A 40 12.73 5.40 -34.93
N TRP A 41 12.68 6.71 -35.21
CA TRP A 41 13.59 7.70 -34.66
C TRP A 41 13.09 8.34 -33.36
N LYS A 42 11.84 8.08 -32.96
CA LYS A 42 11.24 8.60 -31.72
C LYS A 42 11.02 7.46 -30.74
N LYS A 43 11.49 7.62 -29.51
CA LYS A 43 11.25 6.65 -28.44
C LYS A 43 9.87 6.87 -27.83
N ASN A 44 9.17 5.79 -27.55
CA ASN A 44 7.96 5.80 -26.74
C ASN A 44 8.28 6.33 -25.35
N LYS A 45 7.35 7.07 -24.77
CA LYS A 45 7.57 7.78 -23.52
C LYS A 45 6.41 7.50 -22.57
N VAL A 46 6.74 7.27 -21.30
CA VAL A 46 5.80 7.24 -20.19
C VAL A 46 6.36 8.08 -19.05
N THR A 47 5.51 8.89 -18.45
CA THR A 47 5.77 9.62 -17.23
C THR A 47 4.72 9.22 -16.19
N GLY A 48 5.10 9.27 -14.93
CA GLY A 48 4.15 9.03 -13.86
C GLY A 48 4.66 9.48 -12.50
N ARG A 49 3.73 9.85 -11.62
CA ARG A 49 4.01 10.26 -10.25
C ARG A 49 2.90 9.82 -9.30
N ASN A 50 3.25 9.72 -8.03
CA ASN A 50 2.30 9.50 -6.96
C ASN A 50 1.79 10.86 -6.45
N ILE A 51 0.51 11.16 -6.68
CA ILE A 51 -0.09 12.40 -6.20
C ILE A 51 -0.55 12.31 -4.74
N CYS A 52 -0.68 11.09 -4.21
CA CYS A 52 -1.00 10.79 -2.82
C CYS A 52 0.23 10.45 -1.97
N TRP A 53 1.41 10.96 -2.33
CA TRP A 53 2.68 10.60 -1.70
C TRP A 53 2.73 10.86 -0.19
N GLU A 54 1.90 11.77 0.32
CA GLU A 54 1.77 12.05 1.75
C GLU A 54 1.07 10.92 2.52
N TYR A 55 0.32 10.05 1.82
CA TYR A 55 -0.50 8.99 2.39
C TYR A 55 0.07 7.59 2.19
N GLY A 56 1.14 7.44 1.41
CA GLY A 56 1.80 6.16 1.17
C GLY A 56 2.42 6.04 -0.20
N LYS A 57 3.03 4.88 -0.47
CA LYS A 57 3.65 4.56 -1.76
C LYS A 57 2.61 4.07 -2.76
N VAL A 58 2.84 4.39 -4.01
CA VAL A 58 2.12 3.79 -5.15
C VAL A 58 3.10 2.91 -5.92
N VAL A 59 2.72 1.67 -6.18
CA VAL A 59 3.45 0.78 -7.06
C VAL A 59 2.73 0.75 -8.41
N ALA A 60 3.39 1.27 -9.44
CA ALA A 60 2.86 1.33 -10.79
C ALA A 60 3.51 0.27 -11.69
N LYS A 61 2.70 -0.45 -12.46
CA LYS A 61 3.16 -1.39 -13.49
C LYS A 61 2.92 -0.82 -14.87
N ILE A 62 3.98 -0.71 -15.65
CA ILE A 62 3.95 -0.30 -17.05
C ILE A 62 3.97 -1.58 -17.88
N ASP A 63 2.85 -1.83 -18.53
CA ASP A 63 2.68 -2.97 -19.41
C ASP A 63 3.27 -2.65 -20.80
N LEU A 64 4.29 -3.40 -21.19
CA LEU A 64 5.00 -3.19 -22.45
C LEU A 64 4.68 -4.30 -23.45
N MET A 65 4.60 -3.93 -24.73
CA MET A 65 4.41 -4.87 -25.82
C MET A 65 5.76 -5.51 -26.18
N SER A 66 5.77 -6.85 -26.21
CA SER A 66 6.92 -7.68 -26.61
C SER A 66 8.18 -7.53 -25.74
N TRP A 67 8.08 -6.86 -24.58
CA TRP A 67 9.16 -6.61 -23.63
C TRP A 67 8.68 -6.93 -22.21
N LYS A 68 9.61 -7.09 -21.27
CA LYS A 68 9.27 -7.27 -19.86
C LYS A 68 8.62 -6.00 -19.31
N ASP A 69 7.49 -6.17 -18.63
CA ASP A 69 6.83 -5.10 -17.88
C ASP A 69 7.81 -4.41 -16.93
N ARG A 70 7.59 -3.11 -16.72
CA ARG A 70 8.36 -2.33 -15.75
C ARG A 70 7.52 -2.08 -14.50
N THR A 71 8.18 -2.10 -13.35
CA THR A 71 7.56 -1.76 -12.07
C THR A 71 8.23 -0.51 -11.52
N TRP A 72 7.42 0.47 -11.13
CA TRP A 72 7.86 1.70 -10.48
C TRP A 72 7.32 1.75 -9.06
N HIS A 73 8.23 1.93 -8.10
CA HIS A 73 7.90 2.30 -6.73
C HIS A 73 7.93 3.83 -6.64
N LEU A 74 6.77 4.45 -6.43
CA LEU A 74 6.55 5.90 -6.41
C LEU A 74 6.23 6.35 -4.98
N GLU A 75 7.28 6.65 -4.23
CA GLU A 75 7.19 7.07 -2.82
C GLU A 75 7.06 8.59 -2.64
N THR A 76 7.24 9.37 -3.71
CA THR A 76 7.24 10.84 -3.65
C THR A 76 6.44 11.41 -4.81
N TYR A 77 6.15 12.71 -4.75
CA TYR A 77 5.56 13.47 -5.86
C TYR A 77 6.48 13.58 -7.09
N LYS A 78 7.74 13.14 -7.00
CA LYS A 78 8.69 13.26 -8.12
C LYS A 78 8.23 12.42 -9.30
N GLN A 79 8.12 13.07 -10.44
CA GLN A 79 7.83 12.43 -11.71
C GLN A 79 8.97 11.47 -12.08
N ARG A 80 8.59 10.22 -12.36
CA ARG A 80 9.44 9.25 -13.05
C ARG A 80 9.14 9.28 -14.53
N GLU A 81 10.16 8.99 -15.31
CA GLU A 81 10.07 8.93 -16.76
C GLU A 81 10.79 7.69 -17.27
N TRP A 82 10.22 7.06 -18.28
CA TRP A 82 10.91 6.06 -19.08
C TRP A 82 10.73 6.39 -20.57
N ASN A 83 11.81 6.19 -21.31
CA ASN A 83 11.85 6.27 -22.76
C ASN A 83 12.36 4.93 -23.32
N GLY A 84 11.73 4.41 -24.36
CA GLY A 84 12.23 3.20 -25.02
C GLY A 84 11.48 2.81 -26.29
N ASP A 85 11.85 1.67 -26.85
CA ASP A 85 11.36 1.20 -28.16
C ASP A 85 10.08 0.37 -28.08
N ALA A 86 9.76 -0.17 -26.90
CA ALA A 86 8.57 -0.99 -26.71
C ALA A 86 7.31 -0.12 -26.66
N ASN A 87 6.26 -0.53 -27.36
CA ASN A 87 4.95 0.11 -27.25
C ASN A 87 4.37 -0.14 -25.85
N ILE A 88 3.78 0.89 -25.27
CA ILE A 88 3.12 0.85 -23.97
C ILE A 88 1.66 0.46 -24.20
N ARG A 89 1.23 -0.63 -23.56
CA ARG A 89 -0.16 -1.12 -23.62
C ARG A 89 -1.04 -0.46 -22.55
N GLY A 90 -0.45 -0.13 -21.41
CA GLY A 90 -1.14 0.50 -20.31
C GLY A 90 -0.23 0.73 -19.13
N VAL A 91 -0.73 1.50 -18.17
CA VAL A 91 -0.08 1.71 -16.88
C VAL A 91 -1.13 1.51 -15.80
N TYR A 92 -0.76 0.77 -14.76
CA TYR A 92 -1.67 0.30 -13.72
C TYR A 92 -1.10 0.61 -12.35
N CYS A 93 -1.95 0.99 -11.41
CA CYS A 93 -1.66 0.90 -9.98
C CYS A 93 -1.84 -0.55 -9.52
N CYS A 94 -0.94 -1.03 -8.68
CA CYS A 94 -0.92 -2.39 -8.17
C CYS A 94 -1.50 -2.40 -6.76
N GLU A 95 -2.76 -2.79 -6.59
CA GLU A 95 -3.48 -2.71 -5.31
C GLU A 95 -2.88 -3.65 -4.24
N ASP A 96 -2.24 -4.73 -4.66
CA ASP A 96 -1.56 -5.71 -3.79
C ASP A 96 -0.20 -5.23 -3.26
N LEU A 97 0.41 -4.23 -3.90
CA LEU A 97 1.76 -3.74 -3.60
C LEU A 97 1.81 -2.28 -3.17
N SER A 98 0.81 -1.50 -3.57
CA SER A 98 0.68 -0.09 -3.20
C SER A 98 0.11 0.00 -1.79
N ASP A 99 0.45 1.06 -1.07
CA ASP A 99 -0.26 1.35 0.16
C ASP A 99 -1.71 1.76 -0.16
N LEU A 100 -1.90 2.46 -1.27
CA LEU A 100 -3.21 2.85 -1.77
C LEU A 100 -3.18 3.10 -3.28
N CYS A 101 -4.33 2.92 -3.94
CA CYS A 101 -4.53 3.36 -5.32
C CYS A 101 -5.52 4.52 -5.43
N ASN A 102 -6.38 4.73 -4.43
CA ASN A 102 -7.29 5.87 -4.33
C ASN A 102 -7.27 6.47 -2.93
N ILE A 103 -7.59 7.76 -2.85
CA ILE A 103 -7.74 8.44 -1.54
C ILE A 103 -8.98 7.91 -0.82
N SER A 104 -9.99 7.47 -1.57
CA SER A 104 -11.18 6.81 -1.01
C SER A 104 -10.85 5.54 -0.21
N ASP A 105 -9.68 4.94 -0.39
CA ASP A 105 -9.26 3.72 0.32
C ASP A 105 -8.83 4.02 1.78
N ILE A 106 -8.80 5.29 2.19
CA ILE A 106 -8.38 5.74 3.53
C ILE A 106 -9.58 6.07 4.44
N VAL A 107 -10.75 6.40 3.86
CA VAL A 107 -11.79 7.20 4.54
C VAL A 107 -12.81 6.40 5.36
N ASP A 108 -12.62 5.10 5.56
CA ASP A 108 -13.51 4.30 6.40
C ASP A 108 -12.82 3.60 7.58
N ALA A 109 -13.63 3.27 8.58
CA ALA A 109 -13.17 2.61 9.79
C ALA A 109 -12.66 1.19 9.51
N ASP A 110 -13.15 0.55 8.44
CA ASP A 110 -12.76 -0.80 8.04
C ASP A 110 -11.32 -0.81 7.53
N SER A 111 -10.93 0.17 6.72
CA SER A 111 -9.55 0.36 6.24
C SER A 111 -8.57 0.58 7.38
N CYS A 112 -8.94 1.38 8.38
CA CYS A 112 -8.15 1.54 9.61
C CYS A 112 -8.06 0.24 10.43
N LEU A 113 -9.13 -0.56 10.47
CA LEU A 113 -9.16 -1.84 11.18
C LEU A 113 -8.30 -2.91 10.49
N GLU A 114 -8.34 -2.98 9.15
CA GLU A 114 -7.48 -3.85 8.35
C GLU A 114 -6.00 -3.54 8.58
N ARG A 115 -5.63 -2.25 8.56
CA ARG A 115 -4.27 -1.83 8.89
C ARG A 115 -3.88 -2.18 10.32
N PHE A 116 -4.78 -2.03 11.28
CA PHE A 116 -4.52 -2.44 12.66
C PHE A 116 -4.23 -3.94 12.74
N ALA A 117 -5.00 -4.78 12.05
CA ALA A 117 -4.81 -6.24 12.03
C ALA A 117 -3.45 -6.66 11.47
N GLN A 118 -2.82 -5.83 10.63
CA GLN A 118 -1.48 -6.05 10.11
C GLN A 118 -0.37 -5.57 11.07
N SER A 119 -0.72 -4.82 12.13
CA SER A 119 0.26 -4.21 13.03
C SER A 119 0.82 -5.17 14.09
N PRO A 120 2.02 -4.89 14.65
CA PRO A 120 2.56 -5.61 15.80
C PRO A 120 1.62 -5.63 17.02
N ALA A 121 0.80 -4.58 17.20
CA ALA A 121 -0.17 -4.49 18.29
C ALA A 121 -1.32 -5.51 18.20
N ALA A 122 -1.68 -5.97 16.99
CA ALA A 122 -2.83 -6.87 16.79
C ALA A 122 -2.76 -8.17 17.59
N ASN A 123 -1.54 -8.67 17.85
CA ASN A 123 -1.33 -9.91 18.58
C ASN A 123 -1.47 -9.78 20.11
N LYS A 124 -1.57 -8.55 20.63
CA LYS A 124 -1.56 -8.25 22.07
C LYS A 124 -2.76 -7.44 22.55
N CYS A 125 -3.61 -7.00 21.62
CA CYS A 125 -4.75 -6.14 21.91
C CYS A 125 -6.04 -6.79 21.41
N ASP A 126 -7.14 -6.45 22.07
CA ASP A 126 -8.47 -6.75 21.54
C ASP A 126 -8.70 -6.01 20.21
N PRO A 127 -9.62 -6.49 19.36
CA PRO A 127 -10.09 -5.73 18.21
C PRO A 127 -10.54 -4.32 18.65
N PRO A 128 -9.93 -3.26 18.11
CA PRO A 128 -10.18 -1.90 18.57
C PRO A 128 -11.55 -1.41 18.10
N LYS A 129 -12.13 -0.49 18.87
CA LYS A 129 -13.09 0.46 18.31
C LYS A 129 -12.32 1.49 17.50
N VAL A 130 -12.72 1.69 16.25
CA VAL A 130 -12.05 2.58 15.30
C VAL A 130 -12.97 3.74 14.93
N THR A 131 -12.39 4.94 14.85
CA THR A 131 -13.03 6.09 14.19
C THR A 131 -12.01 6.81 13.32
N VAL A 132 -12.40 7.17 12.10
CA VAL A 132 -11.57 8.01 11.22
C VAL A 132 -11.61 9.45 11.72
N PHE A 133 -10.45 10.08 11.79
CA PHE A 133 -10.26 11.47 12.22
C PHE A 133 -9.45 12.21 11.16
N GLY A 134 -9.87 13.40 10.74
CA GLY A 134 -9.09 14.22 9.80
C GLY A 134 -8.92 13.68 8.37
N GLY A 135 -9.56 12.55 8.01
CA GLY A 135 -9.52 11.95 6.68
C GLY A 135 -8.38 10.96 6.44
N ASP A 136 -7.26 11.10 7.16
CA ASP A 136 -6.07 10.23 7.05
C ASP A 136 -5.59 9.66 8.39
N GLN A 137 -6.29 9.95 9.49
CA GLN A 137 -5.92 9.46 10.82
C GLN A 137 -6.93 8.44 11.34
N CYS A 138 -6.41 7.41 11.97
CA CYS A 138 -7.18 6.40 12.67
C CYS A 138 -7.09 6.68 14.17
N LYS A 139 -8.24 6.79 14.82
CA LYS A 139 -8.32 6.72 16.28
C LYS A 139 -8.67 5.30 16.68
N PHE A 140 -7.74 4.64 17.36
CA PHE A 140 -7.96 3.34 17.97
C PHE A 140 -8.35 3.51 19.44
N THR A 141 -9.28 2.70 19.90
CA THR A 141 -9.58 2.54 21.33
C THR A 141 -9.73 1.05 21.62
N THR A 142 -8.81 0.51 22.40
CA THR A 142 -8.76 -0.92 22.72
C THR A 142 -8.18 -1.15 24.11
N SER A 143 -8.13 -2.41 24.53
CA SER A 143 -7.41 -2.88 25.71
C SER A 143 -6.32 -3.85 25.25
N CYS A 144 -5.14 -3.78 25.87
CA CYS A 144 -3.99 -4.63 25.51
C CYS A 144 -3.35 -5.30 26.73
N ASP A 145 -2.65 -6.40 26.49
CA ASP A 145 -1.87 -7.25 27.43
C ASP A 145 -2.65 -7.74 28.66
N THR A 146 -3.01 -6.85 29.58
CA THR A 146 -3.69 -7.16 30.84
C THR A 146 -5.20 -7.00 30.78
N HIS A 147 -5.73 -6.38 29.71
CA HIS A 147 -7.12 -5.95 29.56
C HIS A 147 -7.63 -4.96 30.63
N ILE A 148 -6.79 -4.55 31.59
CA ILE A 148 -7.17 -3.69 32.72
C ILE A 148 -7.31 -2.23 32.26
N PHE A 149 -6.47 -1.80 31.32
CA PHE A 149 -6.44 -0.41 30.86
C PHE A 149 -6.95 -0.31 29.43
N ARG A 150 -7.93 0.57 29.24
CA ARG A 150 -8.29 1.05 27.90
C ARG A 150 -7.29 2.12 27.48
N THR A 151 -6.71 1.95 26.31
CA THR A 151 -5.83 2.91 25.68
C THR A 151 -6.50 3.49 24.43
N SER A 152 -6.17 4.75 24.12
CA SER A 152 -6.61 5.39 22.89
C SER A 152 -5.47 6.17 22.28
N LEU A 153 -5.31 6.00 20.97
CA LEU A 153 -4.26 6.65 20.19
C LEU A 153 -4.82 7.12 18.85
N ILE A 154 -4.46 8.34 18.46
CA ILE A 154 -4.72 8.88 17.13
C ILE A 154 -3.40 8.83 16.36
N VAL A 155 -3.40 8.14 15.23
CA VAL A 155 -2.20 7.94 14.39
C VAL A 155 -2.58 8.11 12.93
N LYS A 156 -1.62 8.45 12.08
CA LYS A 156 -1.85 8.42 10.64
C LYS A 156 -2.06 6.98 10.20
N TRP A 157 -3.00 6.78 9.28
CA TRP A 157 -3.34 5.47 8.70
C TRP A 157 -2.11 4.73 8.17
N ILE A 158 -1.20 5.47 7.51
CA ILE A 158 0.01 4.91 6.90
C ILE A 158 1.03 4.38 7.93
N ASP A 159 1.04 4.94 9.14
CA ASP A 159 2.02 4.55 10.17
C ASP A 159 1.59 3.28 10.93
N VAL A 160 0.33 2.85 10.80
CA VAL A 160 -0.25 1.76 11.60
C VAL A 160 0.42 0.40 11.39
N PRO A 161 0.47 -0.17 10.17
CA PRO A 161 0.84 -1.57 9.97
C PRO A 161 2.28 -1.86 10.41
N ASP A 162 3.21 -0.92 10.27
CA ASP A 162 4.62 -1.16 10.60
C ASP A 162 5.04 -0.57 11.96
N ASN A 163 4.32 0.44 12.47
CA ASN A 163 4.77 1.20 13.63
C ASN A 163 3.83 1.19 14.83
N LEU A 164 2.68 0.52 14.81
CA LEU A 164 1.79 0.47 15.98
C LEU A 164 2.12 -0.71 16.91
N TYR A 165 2.50 -0.42 18.15
CA TYR A 165 2.89 -1.41 19.17
C TYR A 165 2.01 -1.33 20.43
N SER A 166 1.84 -2.46 21.11
CA SER A 166 1.37 -2.53 22.50
C SER A 166 2.58 -2.62 23.44
N CYS A 167 2.68 -1.67 24.35
CA CYS A 167 3.76 -1.57 25.32
C CYS A 167 3.25 -1.68 26.74
N TYR A 168 4.06 -2.26 27.63
CA TYR A 168 3.67 -2.44 29.02
C TYR A 168 3.36 -1.08 29.69
N PRO A 169 2.27 -0.95 30.46
CA PRO A 169 1.34 -2.00 30.92
C PRO A 169 0.04 -2.15 30.09
N GLY A 170 0.09 -1.95 28.77
CA GLY A 170 -1.07 -2.05 27.85
C GLY A 170 -1.37 -0.75 27.09
N LEU A 171 -0.34 0.04 26.81
CA LEU A 171 -0.39 1.33 26.12
C LEU A 171 -0.12 1.14 24.62
N LEU A 172 -1.00 1.66 23.78
CA LEU A 172 -0.73 1.79 22.34
C LEU A 172 0.21 2.96 22.11
N GLN A 173 1.24 2.76 21.29
CA GLN A 173 2.12 3.83 20.83
C GLN A 173 2.66 3.57 19.42
N LEU A 174 3.14 4.64 18.79
CA LEU A 174 3.94 4.55 17.57
C LEU A 174 5.41 4.31 17.91
N GLY A 175 6.03 3.35 17.23
CA GLY A 175 7.40 2.94 17.43
C GLY A 175 7.60 1.91 18.55
N PRO A 176 8.79 1.32 18.63
CA PRO A 176 9.09 0.24 19.56
C PRO A 176 8.96 0.69 21.02
N CYS A 177 8.58 -0.24 21.89
CA CYS A 177 8.50 -0.03 23.33
C CYS A 177 9.88 0.32 23.90
N LEU A 178 9.96 1.42 24.65
CA LEU A 178 11.15 1.82 25.40
C LEU A 178 11.29 1.01 26.70
#